data_AF-A0A257U4I0-F1
#
_entry.id   AF-A0A257U4I0-F1
#
_cell.length_a   1.000
_cell.length_b   1.000
_cell.length_c   1.000
_cell.angle_alpha   90.00
_cell.angle_beta   90.00
_cell.angle_gamma   90.00
#
_symmetry.space_group_name_H-M   'P 1'
#
loop_
_entity.id
_entity.type
_entity.pdbx_description
1 polymer ?
#
loop_
_entity_poly.entity_id
_entity_poly.type
_entity_poly.pdbx_seq_one_letter_code
_entity_poly.pdbx_strand_id
1 'polypeptide(L)'
;MARLGWISIPQFMNPIHFLNRLIESHHYRTYLEIGVAGGDCFGAVQAAVKVGVDPDAAVRELNIPGGLLFCSTSDAFFASVNGRNFFDLVFIDGLHHHEQVHRDVVHALDCLSVGGVIVLHDCNPRSEEMQRVPRVQVEWTGDCWKAVVRLRMSRPDLNVSVLDTDYGLGVVRRGRSELVTYCRPWQELGWEDLAAHRTELLGLTPLSEVDRYLRQGP
;
A
#
# COMPACT_ATOMS: atom_id res chain seq x y z
N MET A 1 -8.54 -27.09 23.20
CA MET A 1 -9.16 -26.75 21.90
C MET A 1 -9.85 -25.40 22.04
N ALA A 2 -9.12 -24.31 21.79
CA ALA A 2 -9.70 -22.97 21.81
C ALA A 2 -10.50 -22.75 20.52
N ARG A 3 -11.76 -22.33 20.67
CA ARG A 3 -12.65 -22.00 19.55
C ARG A 3 -12.04 -20.83 18.78
N LEU A 4 -11.64 -21.06 17.52
CA LEU A 4 -11.41 -20.00 16.54
C LEU A 4 -12.71 -19.20 16.44
N GLY A 5 -12.69 -17.98 16.96
CA GLY A 5 -13.77 -17.02 16.79
C GLY A 5 -13.94 -16.75 15.30
N TRP A 6 -15.16 -16.90 14.81
CA TRP A 6 -15.53 -16.55 13.45
C TRP A 6 -15.43 -15.03 13.35
N ILE A 7 -14.32 -14.52 12.84
CA ILE A 7 -14.22 -13.11 12.50
C ILE A 7 -15.14 -12.94 11.28
N SER A 8 -16.29 -12.31 11.49
CA SER A 8 -17.17 -11.91 10.40
C SER A 8 -16.38 -11.02 9.46
N ILE A 9 -16.12 -11.50 8.23
CA ILE A 9 -15.50 -10.68 7.19
C ILE A 9 -16.51 -9.58 6.86
N PRO A 10 -16.18 -8.28 7.05
CA PRO A 10 -17.10 -7.21 6.74
C PRO A 10 -17.45 -7.22 5.24
N GLN A 11 -18.66 -6.81 4.87
CA GLN A 11 -19.06 -6.64 3.46
C GLN A 11 -18.26 -5.53 2.74
N PHE A 12 -17.56 -4.67 3.47
CA PHE A 12 -16.69 -3.62 2.95
C PHE A 12 -15.51 -3.38 3.90
N MET A 13 -14.29 -3.33 3.38
CA MET A 13 -13.08 -3.06 4.15
C MET A 13 -12.36 -1.85 3.58
N ASN A 14 -12.33 -0.75 4.33
CA ASN A 14 -11.55 0.43 3.96
C ASN A 14 -10.07 0.26 4.39
N PRO A 15 -9.17 1.17 3.97
CA PRO A 15 -7.75 1.10 4.29
C PRO A 15 -7.50 1.04 5.80
N ILE A 16 -8.16 1.92 6.58
CA ILE A 16 -8.02 2.00 8.04
C ILE A 16 -8.29 0.65 8.71
N HIS A 17 -9.40 -0.01 8.33
CA HIS A 17 -9.75 -1.33 8.86
C HIS A 17 -8.69 -2.39 8.53
N PHE A 18 -8.18 -2.40 7.29
CA PHE A 18 -7.17 -3.37 6.89
C PHE A 18 -5.83 -3.15 7.60
N LEU A 19 -5.36 -1.89 7.68
CA LEU A 19 -4.13 -1.52 8.37
C LEU A 19 -4.19 -1.90 9.87
N ASN A 20 -5.30 -1.60 10.55
CA ASN A 20 -5.48 -1.96 11.95
C ASN A 20 -5.58 -3.48 12.17
N ARG A 21 -6.17 -4.23 11.23
CA ARG A 21 -6.17 -5.70 11.29
C ARG A 21 -4.78 -6.29 11.10
N LEU A 22 -3.94 -5.71 10.24
CA LEU A 22 -2.53 -6.09 10.12
C LEU A 22 -1.77 -5.82 11.42
N ILE A 23 -1.96 -4.63 12.01
CA ILE A 23 -1.35 -4.24 13.28
C ILE A 23 -1.71 -5.23 14.39
N GLU A 24 -2.99 -5.55 14.53
CA GLU A 24 -3.48 -6.50 15.54
C GLU A 24 -2.92 -7.91 15.31
N SER A 25 -2.96 -8.39 14.07
CA SER A 25 -2.60 -9.78 13.74
C SER A 25 -1.10 -10.07 13.83
N HIS A 26 -0.27 -9.07 13.52
CA HIS A 26 1.19 -9.20 13.49
C HIS A 26 1.88 -8.49 14.66
N HIS A 27 1.11 -7.87 15.55
CA HIS A 27 1.60 -7.06 16.66
C HIS A 27 2.55 -5.93 16.21
N TYR A 28 2.30 -5.35 15.04
CA TYR A 28 3.11 -4.25 14.52
C TYR A 28 3.02 -3.03 15.42
N ARG A 29 4.15 -2.33 15.60
CA ARG A 29 4.26 -1.20 16.53
C ARG A 29 4.64 0.09 15.84
N THR A 30 5.40 0.02 14.77
CA THR A 30 5.93 1.18 14.04
C THR A 30 5.25 1.31 12.67
N TYR A 31 4.65 2.47 12.44
CA TYR A 31 3.87 2.78 11.25
C TYR A 31 4.42 4.02 10.52
N LEU A 32 4.57 3.91 9.20
CA LEU A 32 4.88 5.04 8.31
C LEU A 32 3.70 5.27 7.36
N GLU A 33 3.25 6.51 7.22
CA GLU A 33 2.29 6.95 6.21
C GLU A 33 2.94 7.97 5.27
N ILE A 34 2.93 7.67 3.97
CA ILE A 34 3.30 8.61 2.92
C ILE A 34 2.01 9.14 2.29
N GLY A 35 1.77 10.44 2.37
CA GLY A 35 0.49 11.07 2.01
C GLY A 35 -0.48 11.08 3.19
N VAL A 36 -0.35 12.07 4.07
CA VAL A 36 -1.17 12.19 5.29
C VAL A 36 -2.46 12.99 5.02
N ALA A 37 -2.40 13.94 4.09
CA ALA A 37 -3.49 14.86 3.76
C ALA A 37 -4.13 15.48 5.01
N GLY A 38 -5.44 15.27 5.22
CA GLY A 38 -6.19 15.76 6.39
C GLY A 38 -5.95 14.99 7.69
N GLY A 39 -5.20 13.88 7.65
CA GLY A 39 -4.86 13.08 8.83
C GLY A 39 -5.92 12.09 9.30
N ASP A 40 -7.01 11.90 8.54
CA ASP A 40 -8.08 10.96 8.91
C ASP A 40 -7.58 9.51 9.02
N CYS A 41 -6.83 9.04 8.01
CA CYS A 41 -6.22 7.71 8.03
C CYS A 41 -5.17 7.62 9.15
N PHE A 42 -4.16 8.49 9.09
CA PHE A 42 -3.09 8.56 10.08
C PHE A 42 -3.56 8.61 11.54
N GLY A 43 -4.63 9.36 11.81
CA GLY A 43 -5.25 9.49 13.12
C GLY A 43 -5.92 8.20 13.60
N ALA A 44 -6.62 7.50 12.70
CA ALA A 44 -7.37 6.29 13.00
C ALA A 44 -6.52 5.01 13.07
N VAL A 45 -5.32 5.00 12.50
CA VAL A 45 -4.38 3.88 12.60
C VAL A 45 -3.83 3.76 14.03
N GLN A 46 -3.91 2.54 14.59
CA GLN A 46 -3.65 2.20 16.00
C GLN A 46 -2.26 1.60 16.24
N ALA A 47 -1.21 2.22 15.68
CA ALA A 47 0.17 1.84 15.96
C ALA A 47 0.75 2.64 17.15
N ALA A 48 1.72 2.05 17.87
CA ALA A 48 2.35 2.67 19.03
C ALA A 48 3.27 3.85 18.68
N VAL A 49 3.93 3.78 17.53
CA VAL A 49 4.77 4.83 16.97
C VAL A 49 4.32 5.08 15.54
N LYS A 50 3.97 6.33 15.23
CA LYS A 50 3.47 6.73 13.91
C LYS A 50 4.32 7.87 13.34
N VAL A 51 4.75 7.71 12.09
CA VAL A 51 5.44 8.74 11.32
C VAL A 51 4.61 9.02 10.07
N GLY A 52 4.24 10.28 9.85
CA GLY A 52 3.51 10.72 8.67
C GLY A 52 4.33 11.69 7.85
N VAL A 53 4.31 11.57 6.53
CA VAL A 53 5.09 12.39 5.61
C VAL A 53 4.17 12.94 4.53
N ASP A 54 4.14 14.26 4.39
CA ASP A 54 3.32 14.92 3.36
C ASP A 54 3.99 16.22 2.91
N PRO A 55 4.10 16.53 1.61
CA PRO A 55 4.65 17.81 1.17
C PRO A 55 3.73 19.01 1.47
N ASP A 56 2.44 18.80 1.75
CA ASP A 56 1.52 19.87 2.11
C ASP A 56 1.87 20.46 3.49
N ALA A 57 1.97 21.78 3.56
CA ALA A 57 2.23 22.49 4.80
C ALA A 57 1.10 22.34 5.82
N ALA A 58 -0.13 22.04 5.38
CA ALA A 58 -1.28 21.80 6.24
C ALA A 58 -1.04 20.69 7.26
N VAL A 59 -0.18 19.71 6.94
CA VAL A 59 0.17 18.61 7.87
C VAL A 59 0.80 19.13 9.17
N ARG A 60 1.42 20.32 9.16
CA ARG A 60 2.02 20.94 10.37
C ARG A 60 0.98 21.39 11.40
N GLU A 61 -0.25 21.63 10.96
CA GLU A 61 -1.34 22.08 11.82
C GLU A 61 -2.12 20.92 12.44
N LEU A 62 -1.87 19.68 11.98
CA LEU A 62 -2.52 18.50 12.52
C LEU A 62 -1.96 18.15 13.91
N ASN A 63 -2.84 18.06 14.89
CA ASN A 63 -2.51 17.62 16.24
C ASN A 63 -2.98 16.19 16.47
N ILE A 64 -2.16 15.21 16.08
CA ILE A 64 -2.47 13.78 16.21
C ILE A 64 -1.60 13.19 17.32
N PRO A 65 -2.19 12.80 18.47
CA PRO A 65 -1.43 12.27 19.60
C PRO A 65 -0.52 11.10 19.23
N GLY A 66 0.74 11.17 19.63
CA GLY A 66 1.74 10.11 19.37
C GLY A 66 2.22 10.01 17.92
N GLY A 67 1.79 10.93 17.04
CA GLY A 67 2.25 11.03 15.66
C GLY A 67 3.39 12.02 15.47
N LEU A 68 4.41 11.63 14.72
CA LEU A 68 5.46 12.53 14.22
C LEU A 68 5.16 12.87 12.76
N LEU A 69 4.88 14.14 12.47
CA LEU A 69 4.52 14.61 11.13
C LEU A 69 5.66 15.39 10.50
N PHE A 70 6.01 15.02 9.27
CA PHE A 70 7.06 15.64 8.48
C PHE A 70 6.44 16.29 7.26
N CYS A 71 6.55 17.62 7.19
CA CYS A 71 6.20 18.33 5.98
C CYS A 71 7.38 18.33 4.99
N SER A 72 7.40 17.31 4.12
CA SER A 72 8.44 17.06 3.11
C SER A 72 7.91 16.11 2.04
N THR A 73 8.56 16.06 0.87
CA THR A 73 8.30 14.97 -0.07
C THR A 73 8.78 13.63 0.52
N SER A 74 8.23 12.52 0.03
CA SER A 74 8.67 11.18 0.40
C SER A 74 10.15 10.97 0.08
N ASP A 75 10.61 11.37 -1.12
CA ASP A 75 12.01 11.27 -1.52
C ASP A 75 12.96 12.01 -0.55
N ALA A 76 12.59 13.23 -0.13
CA ALA A 76 13.40 13.99 0.83
C ALA A 76 13.39 13.36 2.23
N PHE A 77 12.25 12.85 2.67
CA PHE A 77 12.14 12.10 3.92
C PHE A 77 13.02 10.85 3.90
N PHE A 78 12.90 10.01 2.87
CA PHE A 78 13.69 8.79 2.73
C PHE A 78 15.19 9.07 2.64
N ALA A 79 15.60 10.16 1.97
CA ALA A 79 16.99 10.59 1.94
C ALA A 79 17.52 11.05 3.31
N SER A 80 16.64 11.51 4.21
CA SER A 80 17.01 12.00 5.55
C SER A 80 17.09 10.90 6.61
N VAL A 81 16.38 9.79 6.42
CA VAL A 81 16.36 8.68 7.38
C VAL A 81 17.47 7.67 7.08
N ASN A 82 18.43 7.55 7.99
CA ASN A 82 19.45 6.50 7.94
C ASN A 82 18.98 5.18 8.60
N GLY A 83 17.69 5.08 8.94
CA GLY A 83 17.11 3.96 9.68
C GLY A 83 16.74 2.80 8.77
N ARG A 84 17.54 1.73 8.81
CA ARG A 84 17.15 0.43 8.27
C ARG A 84 16.28 -0.32 9.29
N ASN A 85 15.34 -1.13 8.82
CA ASN A 85 14.54 -2.06 9.65
C ASN A 85 13.81 -1.38 10.84
N PHE A 86 13.11 -0.27 10.59
CA PHE A 86 12.39 0.45 11.64
C PHE A 86 10.86 0.28 11.56
N PHE A 87 10.29 0.31 10.35
CA PHE A 87 8.84 0.31 10.17
C PHE A 87 8.30 -1.10 9.96
N ASP A 88 7.34 -1.49 10.79
CA ASP A 88 6.64 -2.76 10.66
C ASP A 88 5.53 -2.69 9.60
N LEU A 89 4.89 -1.52 9.48
CA LEU A 89 3.85 -1.26 8.50
C LEU A 89 4.12 0.09 7.81
N VAL A 90 4.12 0.09 6.48
CA VAL A 90 4.19 1.30 5.66
C VAL A 90 2.93 1.39 4.81
N PHE A 91 2.26 2.54 4.82
CA PHE A 91 1.14 2.85 3.94
C PHE A 91 1.55 3.96 2.96
N ILE A 92 1.37 3.72 1.67
CA ILE A 92 1.70 4.66 0.59
C ILE A 92 0.39 5.08 -0.08
N ASP A 93 0.04 6.34 0.14
CA ASP A 93 -1.14 7.03 -0.41
C ASP A 93 -0.80 8.49 -0.76
N GLY A 94 0.43 8.71 -1.25
CA GLY A 94 0.94 10.02 -1.64
C GLY A 94 0.63 10.36 -3.10
N LEU A 95 1.67 10.59 -3.91
CA LEU A 95 1.50 10.89 -5.33
C LEU A 95 1.20 9.60 -6.13
N HIS A 96 0.01 9.51 -6.71
CA HIS A 96 -0.47 8.34 -7.46
C HIS A 96 0.10 8.20 -8.89
N HIS A 97 1.34 8.64 -9.11
CA HIS A 97 2.06 8.39 -10.36
C HIS A 97 2.92 7.15 -10.18
N HIS A 98 2.77 6.15 -11.05
CA HIS A 98 3.37 4.83 -10.83
C HIS A 98 4.89 4.86 -10.63
N GLU A 99 5.62 5.82 -11.21
CA GLU A 99 7.06 5.95 -10.98
C GLU A 99 7.39 6.42 -9.57
N GLN A 100 6.60 7.33 -9.00
CA GLN A 100 6.77 7.74 -7.60
C GLN A 100 6.36 6.61 -6.66
N VAL A 101 5.20 5.97 -6.89
CA VAL A 101 4.76 4.82 -6.08
C VAL A 101 5.81 3.72 -6.06
N HIS A 102 6.38 3.37 -7.23
CA HIS A 102 7.46 2.38 -7.30
C HIS A 102 8.71 2.83 -6.52
N ARG A 103 9.13 4.11 -6.61
CA ARG A 103 10.26 4.63 -5.83
C ARG A 103 9.97 4.57 -4.33
N ASP A 104 8.78 4.96 -3.90
CA ASP A 104 8.34 4.90 -2.51
C ASP A 104 8.37 3.47 -1.99
N VAL A 105 7.92 2.47 -2.76
CA VAL A 105 8.06 1.05 -2.39
C VAL A 105 9.53 0.67 -2.22
N VAL A 106 10.40 1.04 -3.17
CA VAL A 106 11.83 0.69 -3.11
C VAL A 106 12.49 1.30 -1.87
N HIS A 107 12.25 2.57 -1.58
CA HIS A 107 12.77 3.21 -0.38
C HIS A 107 12.15 2.65 0.91
N ALA A 108 10.84 2.40 0.90
CA ALA A 108 10.13 1.80 2.03
C ALA A 108 10.69 0.43 2.39
N LEU A 109 11.06 -0.39 1.39
CA LEU A 109 11.71 -1.68 1.64
C LEU A 109 12.99 -1.52 2.46
N ASP A 110 13.82 -0.50 2.22
CA ASP A 110 15.10 -0.31 2.92
C ASP A 110 14.92 0.02 4.42
N CYS A 111 13.79 0.63 4.79
CA CYS A 111 13.44 0.90 6.18
C CYS A 111 12.44 -0.10 6.79
N LEU A 112 11.98 -1.09 6.03
CA LEU A 112 10.99 -2.08 6.47
C LEU A 112 11.62 -3.11 7.40
N SER A 113 11.00 -3.33 8.57
CA SER A 113 11.35 -4.40 9.50
C SER A 113 11.27 -5.79 8.85
N VAL A 114 11.99 -6.76 9.41
CA VAL A 114 11.79 -8.18 9.05
C VAL A 114 10.35 -8.58 9.37
N GLY A 115 9.65 -9.18 8.41
CA GLY A 115 8.23 -9.50 8.53
C GLY A 115 7.28 -8.32 8.36
N GLY A 116 7.80 -7.12 8.08
CA GLY A 116 6.99 -5.94 7.83
C GLY A 116 6.24 -5.99 6.51
N VAL A 117 5.25 -5.11 6.37
CA VAL A 117 4.36 -5.01 5.21
C VAL A 117 4.33 -3.59 4.67
N ILE A 118 4.31 -3.46 3.35
CA ILE A 118 3.97 -2.21 2.67
C ILE A 118 2.58 -2.38 2.05
N VAL A 119 1.69 -1.41 2.28
CA VAL A 119 0.36 -1.32 1.71
C VAL A 119 0.29 -0.09 0.80
N LEU A 120 -0.24 -0.27 -0.41
CA LEU A 120 -0.45 0.75 -1.43
C LEU A 120 -1.95 1.01 -1.57
N HIS A 121 -2.35 2.27 -1.62
CA HIS A 121 -3.72 2.63 -1.93
C HIS A 121 -4.00 2.57 -3.45
N ASP A 122 -5.28 2.56 -3.84
CA ASP A 122 -5.73 2.84 -5.20
C ASP A 122 -5.14 1.97 -6.34
N CYS A 123 -4.94 0.67 -6.08
CA CYS A 123 -4.25 -0.26 -6.99
C CYS A 123 -5.16 -1.02 -7.99
N ASN A 124 -6.48 -0.85 -7.96
CA ASN A 124 -7.47 -1.55 -8.78
C ASN A 124 -8.56 -0.58 -9.31
N PRO A 125 -8.21 0.32 -10.25
CA PRO A 125 -9.19 1.24 -10.85
C PRO A 125 -10.38 0.53 -11.49
N ARG A 126 -11.56 1.15 -11.36
CA ARG A 126 -12.82 0.62 -11.92
C ARG A 126 -13.16 1.16 -13.30
N SER A 127 -12.52 2.25 -13.72
CA SER A 127 -12.62 2.80 -15.08
C SER A 127 -11.27 3.33 -15.57
N GLU A 128 -11.18 3.59 -16.88
CA GLU A 128 -9.97 4.15 -17.49
C GLU A 128 -9.68 5.55 -16.95
N GLU A 129 -10.72 6.36 -16.74
CA GLU A 129 -10.64 7.74 -16.31
C GLU A 129 -10.03 7.87 -14.90
N MET A 130 -10.33 6.92 -14.00
CA MET A 130 -9.76 6.89 -12.65
C MET A 130 -8.23 6.81 -12.69
N GLN A 131 -7.66 6.11 -13.68
CA GLN A 131 -6.21 5.90 -13.75
C GLN A 131 -5.45 6.89 -14.63
N ARG A 132 -6.14 7.79 -15.34
CA ARG A 132 -5.47 8.74 -16.23
C ARG A 132 -4.60 9.70 -15.43
N VAL A 133 -3.36 9.88 -15.91
CA VAL A 133 -2.40 10.87 -15.43
C VAL A 133 -2.07 11.81 -16.61
N PRO A 134 -2.34 13.12 -16.53
CA PRO A 134 -2.88 13.87 -15.38
C PRO A 134 -4.34 13.54 -15.07
N ARG A 135 -4.75 13.80 -13.82
CA ARG A 135 -6.11 13.57 -13.31
C ARG A 135 -7.17 14.27 -14.17
N VAL A 136 -8.20 13.52 -14.56
CA VAL A 136 -9.30 14.02 -15.42
C VAL A 136 -10.66 14.09 -14.71
N GLN A 137 -10.80 13.49 -13.53
CA GLN A 137 -12.06 13.47 -12.77
C GLN A 137 -11.82 13.47 -11.26
N VAL A 138 -12.89 13.65 -10.47
CA VAL A 138 -12.80 13.70 -9.00
C VAL A 138 -12.45 12.33 -8.44
N GLU A 139 -13.10 11.26 -8.87
CA GLU A 139 -12.77 9.91 -8.42
C GLU A 139 -11.54 9.38 -9.16
N TRP A 140 -10.38 9.35 -8.50
CA TRP A 140 -9.09 9.18 -9.15
C TRP A 140 -8.16 8.31 -8.32
N THR A 141 -7.51 7.34 -8.96
CA THR A 141 -6.56 6.39 -8.38
C THR A 141 -5.13 6.62 -8.88
N GLY A 142 -4.98 7.46 -9.91
CA GLY A 142 -3.79 7.48 -10.76
C GLY A 142 -3.47 6.10 -11.34
N ASP A 143 -2.25 5.93 -11.82
CA ASP A 143 -1.81 4.69 -12.44
C ASP A 143 -0.99 3.78 -11.51
N CYS A 144 -1.25 3.87 -10.19
CA CYS A 144 -0.65 3.06 -9.12
C CYS A 144 -0.56 1.56 -9.44
N TRP A 145 -1.58 1.01 -10.12
CA TRP A 145 -1.62 -0.39 -10.56
C TRP A 145 -0.39 -0.79 -11.40
N LYS A 146 0.19 0.13 -12.18
CA LYS A 146 1.39 -0.16 -12.98
C LYS A 146 2.61 -0.40 -12.09
N ALA A 147 2.70 0.24 -10.92
CA ALA A 147 3.77 -0.03 -9.95
C ALA A 147 3.65 -1.46 -9.41
N VAL A 148 2.43 -1.91 -9.09
CA VAL A 148 2.15 -3.30 -8.70
C VAL A 148 2.57 -4.28 -9.78
N VAL A 149 2.14 -4.06 -11.03
CA VAL A 149 2.47 -4.95 -12.15
C VAL A 149 3.98 -4.99 -12.38
N ARG A 150 4.65 -3.83 -12.37
CA ARG A 150 6.11 -3.73 -12.48
C ARG A 150 6.80 -4.58 -11.41
N LEU A 151 6.39 -4.47 -10.15
CA LEU A 151 6.97 -5.27 -9.06
C LEU A 151 6.74 -6.77 -9.30
N ARG A 152 5.51 -7.18 -9.65
CA ARG A 152 5.17 -8.59 -9.93
C ARG A 152 5.93 -9.19 -11.13
N MET A 153 6.31 -8.37 -12.11
CA MET A 153 7.06 -8.80 -13.30
C MET A 153 8.60 -8.72 -13.11
N SER A 154 9.11 -8.04 -12.09
CA SER A 154 10.55 -7.75 -11.98
C SER A 154 11.20 -8.05 -10.63
N ARG A 155 10.43 -8.33 -9.57
CA ARG A 155 10.95 -8.53 -8.21
C ARG A 155 10.68 -9.95 -7.70
N PRO A 156 11.53 -10.93 -8.03
CA PRO A 156 11.34 -12.32 -7.60
C PRO A 156 11.56 -12.50 -6.09
N ASP A 157 12.06 -11.46 -5.41
CA ASP A 157 12.29 -11.37 -3.98
C ASP A 157 11.10 -10.77 -3.19
N LEU A 158 9.99 -10.44 -3.87
CA LEU A 158 8.79 -9.89 -3.26
C LEU A 158 7.55 -10.73 -3.54
N ASN A 159 6.69 -10.86 -2.54
CA ASN A 159 5.29 -11.29 -2.70
C ASN A 159 4.43 -10.04 -2.85
N VAL A 160 3.77 -9.89 -4.00
CA VAL A 160 2.96 -8.71 -4.32
C VAL A 160 1.60 -9.14 -4.85
N SER A 161 0.52 -8.60 -4.28
CA SER A 161 -0.86 -8.86 -4.71
C SER A 161 -1.76 -7.69 -4.34
N VAL A 162 -2.98 -7.64 -4.87
CA VAL A 162 -3.96 -6.58 -4.54
C VAL A 162 -5.17 -7.21 -3.88
N LEU A 163 -5.59 -6.69 -2.72
CA LEU A 163 -6.86 -7.05 -2.09
C LEU A 163 -7.99 -6.24 -2.74
N ASP A 164 -9.00 -6.92 -3.27
CA ASP A 164 -10.17 -6.33 -3.93
C ASP A 164 -11.16 -5.78 -2.91
N THR A 165 -10.81 -4.62 -2.38
CA THR A 165 -11.64 -3.82 -1.49
C THR A 165 -11.35 -2.35 -1.74
N ASP A 166 -12.35 -1.49 -1.57
CA ASP A 166 -12.25 -0.07 -1.96
C ASP A 166 -11.82 0.08 -3.45
N TYR A 167 -10.75 0.83 -3.75
CA TYR A 167 -10.09 0.89 -5.06
C TYR A 167 -8.83 0.02 -5.15
N GLY A 168 -8.74 -1.02 -4.32
CA GLY A 168 -7.67 -2.02 -4.34
C GLY A 168 -6.51 -1.64 -3.42
N LEU A 169 -6.22 -2.49 -2.44
CA LEU A 169 -5.07 -2.34 -1.56
C LEU A 169 -3.93 -3.25 -2.02
N GLY A 170 -2.89 -2.66 -2.61
CA GLY A 170 -1.69 -3.39 -2.99
C GLY A 170 -0.91 -3.78 -1.74
N VAL A 171 -0.59 -5.06 -1.58
CA VAL A 171 0.18 -5.57 -0.43
C VAL A 171 1.50 -6.12 -0.94
N VAL A 172 2.60 -5.58 -0.40
CA VAL A 172 3.97 -5.94 -0.74
C VAL A 172 4.66 -6.47 0.50
N ARG A 173 5.24 -7.67 0.38
CA ARG A 173 6.06 -8.34 1.41
C ARG A 173 7.37 -8.82 0.82
N ARG A 174 8.41 -8.89 1.64
CA ARG A 174 9.61 -9.65 1.28
C ARG A 174 9.27 -11.14 1.21
N GLY A 175 9.83 -11.84 0.22
CA GLY A 175 9.70 -13.29 0.08
C GLY A 175 9.68 -13.71 -1.39
N ARG A 176 10.16 -14.93 -1.65
CA ARG A 176 10.30 -15.43 -3.01
C ARG A 176 8.93 -15.65 -3.65
N SER A 177 8.73 -15.10 -4.84
CA SER A 177 7.55 -15.33 -5.69
C SER A 177 7.97 -15.69 -7.11
N GLU A 178 7.10 -16.42 -7.81
CA GLU A 178 7.19 -16.50 -9.26
C GLU A 178 6.83 -15.15 -9.87
N LEU A 179 7.55 -14.79 -10.94
CA LEU A 179 7.27 -13.56 -11.69
C LEU A 179 6.06 -13.79 -12.59
N VAL A 180 5.19 -12.79 -12.66
CA VAL A 180 4.12 -12.77 -13.66
C VAL A 180 4.76 -12.57 -15.03
N THR A 181 4.38 -13.41 -15.98
CA THR A 181 4.75 -13.26 -17.39
C THR A 181 3.53 -12.82 -18.18
N TYR A 182 3.72 -11.87 -19.09
CA TYR A 182 2.67 -11.39 -19.99
C TYR A 182 3.30 -11.12 -21.35
N CYS A 183 2.48 -11.11 -22.41
CA CYS A 183 2.99 -11.00 -23.79
C CYS A 183 3.65 -9.65 -24.10
N ARG A 184 3.40 -8.62 -23.29
CA ARG A 184 3.93 -7.26 -23.43
C ARG A 184 4.67 -6.85 -22.15
N PRO A 185 5.71 -6.01 -22.25
CA PRO A 185 6.42 -5.50 -21.09
C PRO A 185 5.53 -4.54 -20.28
N TRP A 186 5.76 -4.44 -18.96
CA TRP A 186 4.92 -3.62 -18.07
C TRP A 186 4.80 -2.14 -18.49
N GLN A 187 5.83 -1.58 -19.15
CA GLN A 187 5.86 -0.21 -19.64
C GLN A 187 4.80 0.09 -20.70
N GLU A 188 4.39 -0.94 -21.45
CA GLU A 188 3.48 -0.82 -22.57
C GLU A 188 2.03 -1.13 -22.20
N LEU A 189 1.79 -1.59 -20.97
CA LEU A 189 0.47 -1.99 -20.53
C LEU A 189 -0.43 -0.78 -20.31
N GLY A 190 -1.62 -0.86 -20.89
CA GLY A 190 -2.65 0.15 -20.78
C GLY A 190 -3.87 -0.35 -20.00
N TRP A 191 -4.92 0.49 -20.01
CA TRP A 191 -6.19 0.15 -19.39
C TRP A 191 -6.82 -1.12 -19.98
N GLU A 192 -6.74 -1.33 -21.30
CA GLU A 192 -7.31 -2.51 -21.95
C GLU A 192 -6.66 -3.81 -21.43
N ASP A 193 -5.34 -3.81 -21.26
CA ASP A 193 -4.61 -4.95 -20.68
C ASP A 193 -5.07 -5.21 -19.24
N LEU A 194 -5.14 -4.15 -18.41
CA LEU A 194 -5.62 -4.26 -17.03
C LEU A 194 -7.07 -4.77 -16.98
N ALA A 195 -7.96 -4.20 -17.78
CA ALA A 195 -9.37 -4.55 -17.78
C ALA A 195 -9.58 -6.02 -18.15
N ALA A 196 -8.82 -6.53 -19.13
CA ALA A 196 -8.89 -7.92 -19.57
C ALA A 196 -8.22 -8.91 -18.59
N HIS A 197 -7.14 -8.50 -17.92
CA HIS A 197 -6.27 -9.41 -17.17
C HIS A 197 -6.02 -8.99 -15.70
N ARG A 198 -6.88 -8.18 -15.09
CA ARG A 198 -6.67 -7.63 -13.72
C ARG A 198 -6.30 -8.67 -12.68
N THR A 199 -6.97 -9.83 -12.69
CA THR A 199 -6.71 -10.88 -11.71
C THR A 199 -5.28 -11.40 -11.80
N GLU A 200 -4.79 -11.59 -13.01
CA GLU A 200 -3.43 -12.06 -13.28
C GLU A 200 -2.38 -10.96 -13.03
N LEU A 201 -2.60 -9.78 -13.62
CA LEU A 201 -1.66 -8.67 -13.57
C LEU A 201 -1.48 -8.14 -12.15
N LEU A 202 -2.57 -7.97 -11.40
CA LEU A 202 -2.53 -7.47 -10.02
C LEU A 202 -2.33 -8.57 -8.99
N GLY A 203 -2.61 -9.83 -9.33
CA GLY A 203 -2.85 -10.87 -8.33
C GLY A 203 -4.03 -10.48 -7.46
N LEU A 204 -5.11 -10.05 -8.10
CA LEU A 204 -6.29 -9.54 -7.42
C LEU A 204 -6.90 -10.68 -6.59
N THR A 205 -7.01 -10.48 -5.29
CA THR A 205 -7.63 -11.43 -4.36
C THR A 205 -8.95 -10.86 -3.87
N PRO A 206 -10.03 -11.66 -3.82
CA PRO A 206 -11.30 -11.17 -3.30
C PRO A 206 -11.21 -10.90 -1.79
N LEU A 207 -12.04 -9.99 -1.28
CA LEU A 207 -12.10 -9.68 0.16
C LEU A 207 -12.33 -10.91 1.06
N SER A 208 -13.00 -11.95 0.55
CA SER A 208 -13.16 -13.24 1.25
C SER A 208 -11.84 -13.93 1.60
N GLU A 209 -10.74 -13.56 0.94
CA GLU A 209 -9.40 -14.09 1.17
C GLU A 209 -8.51 -13.17 2.03
N VAL A 210 -9.07 -12.13 2.65
CA VAL A 210 -8.31 -11.17 3.47
C VAL A 210 -7.43 -11.84 4.52
N ASP A 211 -7.88 -12.95 5.11
CA ASP A 211 -7.10 -13.66 6.12
C ASP A 211 -5.77 -14.22 5.59
N ARG A 212 -5.61 -14.41 4.26
CA ARG A 212 -4.32 -14.80 3.66
C ARG A 212 -3.25 -13.75 3.97
N TYR A 213 -3.65 -12.47 4.04
CA TYR A 213 -2.76 -11.38 4.42
C TYR A 213 -2.51 -11.33 5.92
N LEU A 214 -3.50 -11.68 6.74
CA LEU A 214 -3.41 -11.59 8.20
C LEU A 214 -2.67 -12.78 8.83
N ARG A 215 -2.71 -13.96 8.21
CA ARG A 215 -2.08 -15.19 8.73
C ARG A 215 -0.64 -15.42 8.26
N GLN A 216 -0.19 -14.73 7.22
CA GLN A 216 1.21 -14.77 6.78
C GLN A 216 2.05 -13.98 7.78
N GLY A 217 2.46 -14.64 8.86
CA GLY A 217 3.40 -14.09 9.84
C GLY A 217 4.82 -13.94 9.24
N PRO A 218 5.74 -13.29 9.99
CA PRO A 218 7.15 -13.23 9.66
C PRO A 218 7.78 -14.60 9.33
#